data_AF-A0A1E1WPF9-F1
#
_entry.id   AF-A0A1E1WPF9-F1
#
_cell.length_a   1.000
_cell.length_b   1.000
_cell.length_c   1.000
_cell.angle_alpha   90.00
_cell.angle_beta   90.00
_cell.angle_gamma   90.00
#
_symmetry.space_group_name_H-M   'P 1'
#
loop_
_entity.id
_entity.type
_entity.pdbx_description
1 polymer ?
#
loop_
_entity_poly.entity_id
_entity_poly.type
_entity_poly.pdbx_seq_one_letter_code
_entity_poly.pdbx_strand_id
1 'polypeptide(L)'
;EDRKLEIYHRIDAKSFANFRGRKFKKSDILQGNRSLKFEGVATLMQGRSKMQTLLVIVLTDVLFFLHDNNNKYTFFTPDNKTGVVSLVKLLVREKAGAEGR
;
A
#
# COMPACT_ATOMS: atom_id res chain seq x y z
N GLU A 1 -15.64 9.21 0.22
CA GLU A 1 -15.21 9.55 1.59
C GLU A 1 -15.36 8.35 2.52
N ASP A 2 -16.54 7.75 2.59
CA ASP A 2 -16.86 6.63 3.49
C ASP A 2 -15.87 5.46 3.38
N ARG A 3 -15.53 5.05 2.17
CA ARG A 3 -14.59 3.94 1.97
C ARG A 3 -13.17 4.21 2.51
N LYS A 4 -12.68 5.45 2.38
CA LYS A 4 -11.38 5.87 2.94
C LYS A 4 -11.40 5.75 4.47
N LEU A 5 -12.50 6.16 5.09
CA LEU A 5 -12.68 6.09 6.55
C LEU A 5 -12.81 4.65 7.04
N GLU A 6 -13.52 3.77 6.33
CA GLU A 6 -13.58 2.34 6.65
C GLU A 6 -12.20 1.69 6.68
N ILE A 7 -11.41 1.91 5.63
CA ILE A 7 -10.03 1.40 5.55
C ILE A 7 -9.20 1.98 6.70
N TYR A 8 -9.30 3.29 6.93
CA TYR A 8 -8.62 3.95 8.04
C TYR A 8 -8.97 3.29 9.39
N HIS A 9 -10.25 3.02 9.68
CA HIS A 9 -10.66 2.41 10.93
C HIS A 9 -10.12 1.00 11.12
N ARG A 10 -10.04 0.20 10.04
CA ARG A 10 -9.47 -1.16 10.08
C ARG A 10 -7.95 -1.20 10.29
N ILE A 11 -7.22 -0.12 10.01
CA ILE A 11 -5.75 -0.09 10.17
C ILE A 11 -5.35 -0.08 11.67
N ASP A 12 -4.39 -0.94 12.03
CA ASP A 12 -3.74 -0.94 13.33
C ASP A 12 -3.00 0.38 13.59
N ALA A 13 -3.30 1.03 14.72
CA ALA A 13 -2.71 2.32 15.10
C ALA A 13 -1.19 2.28 15.32
N LYS A 14 -0.62 1.12 15.68
CA LYS A 14 0.82 0.93 15.88
C LYS A 14 1.55 0.58 14.57
N SER A 15 0.83 0.22 13.53
CA SER A 15 1.42 -0.17 12.26
C SER A 15 1.93 1.06 11.49
N PHE A 16 3.05 0.88 10.78
CA PHE A 16 3.66 1.90 9.95
C PHE A 16 4.42 1.25 8.79
N ALA A 17 4.70 2.03 7.75
CA ALA A 17 5.64 1.70 6.70
C ALA A 17 6.71 2.80 6.59
N ASN A 18 7.89 2.45 6.06
CA ASN A 18 8.92 3.44 5.76
C ASN A 18 8.53 4.23 4.50
N PHE A 19 8.69 5.55 4.54
CA PHE A 19 8.46 6.48 3.44
C PHE A 19 9.42 7.68 3.54
N ARG A 20 10.29 7.87 2.53
CA ARG A 20 11.23 9.01 2.46
C ARG A 20 12.00 9.27 3.78
N GLY A 21 12.51 8.20 4.40
CA GLY A 21 13.27 8.28 5.66
C GLY A 21 12.42 8.54 6.91
N ARG A 22 11.09 8.53 6.82
CA ARG A 22 10.17 8.71 7.95
C ARG A 22 9.16 7.56 8.02
N LYS A 23 8.49 7.43 9.16
CA LYS A 23 7.39 6.47 9.34
C LYS A 23 6.10 7.08 8.78
N PHE A 24 5.49 6.42 7.81
CA PHE A 24 4.12 6.66 7.37
C PHE A 24 3.18 5.81 8.21
N LYS A 25 2.21 6.45 8.86
CA LYS A 25 1.31 5.87 9.86
C LYS A 25 -0.15 6.08 9.47
N LYS A 26 -1.05 5.45 10.23
CA LYS A 26 -2.50 5.60 10.09
C LYS A 26 -2.95 7.06 9.99
N SER A 27 -2.47 7.95 10.87
CA SER A 27 -2.83 9.37 10.87
C SER A 27 -2.49 10.12 9.59
N ASP A 28 -1.46 9.68 8.85
CA ASP A 28 -1.04 10.34 7.62
C ASP A 28 -2.06 10.14 6.48
N ILE A 29 -2.94 9.14 6.57
CA ILE A 29 -4.02 8.90 5.60
C ILE A 29 -5.05 10.04 5.63
N LEU A 30 -5.29 10.64 6.81
CA LEU A 30 -6.25 11.73 6.99
C LEU A 30 -5.62 13.13 6.88
N GLN A 31 -4.29 13.23 6.77
CA GLN A 31 -3.62 14.52 6.64
C GLN A 31 -3.83 15.15 5.26
N GLY A 32 -4.05 16.47 5.26
CA GLY A 32 -4.22 17.27 4.05
C GLY A 32 -5.42 16.83 3.21
N ASN A 33 -5.35 17.09 1.90
CA ASN A 33 -6.44 16.81 0.96
C ASN A 33 -6.29 15.43 0.28
N ARG A 34 -5.80 14.42 1.02
CA ARG A 34 -5.67 13.06 0.51
C ARG A 34 -7.05 12.44 0.31
N SER A 35 -7.39 12.06 -0.91
CA SER A 35 -8.61 11.28 -1.21
C SER A 35 -8.23 9.91 -1.74
N LEU A 36 -9.06 8.90 -1.44
CA LEU A 36 -8.92 7.55 -1.98
C LEU A 36 -9.25 7.59 -3.48
N LYS A 37 -8.34 7.08 -4.31
CA LYS A 37 -8.50 6.96 -5.76
C LYS A 37 -8.74 5.53 -6.20
N PHE A 38 -8.10 4.57 -5.54
CA PHE A 38 -8.27 3.16 -5.84
C PHE A 38 -7.98 2.30 -4.61
N GLU A 39 -8.69 1.19 -4.52
CA GLU A 39 -8.43 0.07 -3.64
C GLU A 39 -8.57 -1.22 -4.45
N GLY A 40 -7.65 -2.17 -4.26
CA GLY A 40 -7.75 -3.48 -4.88
C GLY A 40 -6.75 -4.47 -4.32
N VAL A 41 -6.90 -5.75 -4.65
CA VAL A 41 -5.99 -6.80 -4.20
C VAL A 41 -4.94 -7.06 -5.28
N ALA A 42 -3.68 -7.20 -4.88
CA ALA A 42 -2.59 -7.56 -5.78
C ALA A 42 -1.64 -8.57 -5.15
N THR A 43 -0.99 -9.38 -5.97
CA THR A 43 0.09 -10.26 -5.53
C THR A 43 1.43 -9.61 -5.79
N LEU A 44 2.14 -9.29 -4.71
CA LEU A 44 3.48 -8.72 -4.74
C LEU A 44 4.53 -9.83 -4.75
N MET A 45 5.41 -9.79 -5.75
CA MET A 45 6.58 -10.66 -5.83
C MET A 45 7.81 -9.98 -5.20
N GLN A 46 8.32 -10.54 -4.12
CA GLN A 46 9.59 -10.16 -3.49
C GLN A 46 10.70 -11.17 -3.86
N GLY A 47 11.65 -10.75 -4.70
CA GLY A 47 12.67 -11.66 -5.21
C GLY A 47 12.08 -12.68 -6.20
N ARG A 48 12.66 -13.89 -6.28
CA ARG A 48 12.23 -14.92 -7.26
C ARG A 48 11.18 -15.89 -6.73
N SER A 49 10.96 -15.96 -5.42
CA SER A 49 10.16 -17.05 -4.82
C SER A 49 9.10 -16.60 -3.82
N LYS A 50 9.16 -15.37 -3.30
CA LYS A 50 8.23 -14.92 -2.25
C LYS A 50 7.09 -14.10 -2.86
N MET A 51 5.94 -14.73 -3.01
CA MET A 51 4.68 -14.09 -3.43
C MET A 51 3.84 -13.77 -2.20
N GLN A 52 3.25 -12.58 -2.15
CA GLN A 52 2.34 -12.18 -1.06
C GLN A 52 1.14 -11.45 -1.63
N THR A 53 -0.06 -11.85 -1.22
CA THR A 53 -1.29 -11.14 -1.55
C THR A 53 -1.50 -10.00 -0.56
N LEU A 54 -1.65 -8.79 -1.08
CA LEU A 54 -1.77 -7.55 -0.32
C LEU A 54 -2.92 -6.71 -0.87
N LEU A 55 -3.49 -5.87 0.00
CA LEU A 55 -4.39 -4.82 -0.40
C LEU A 55 -3.57 -3.60 -0.85
N VAL A 56 -3.85 -3.09 -2.04
CA VAL A 56 -3.26 -1.90 -2.63
C VAL A 56 -4.19 -0.72 -2.39
N ILE A 57 -3.66 0.33 -1.77
CA ILE A 57 -4.37 1.58 -1.56
C ILE A 57 -3.68 2.69 -2.34
N VAL A 58 -4.44 3.42 -3.15
CA VAL A 58 -3.96 4.57 -3.93
C VAL A 58 -4.69 5.80 -3.46
N LEU A 59 -3.95 6.74 -2.88
CA LEU A 59 -4.42 8.08 -2.57
C LEU A 59 -4.01 9.05 -3.68
N THR A 60 -4.29 10.35 -3.51
CA THR A 60 -3.95 11.38 -4.51
C THR A 60 -2.45 11.55 -4.76
N ASP A 61 -1.60 11.29 -3.77
CA ASP A 61 -0.16 11.57 -3.83
C ASP A 61 0.73 10.35 -3.55
N VAL A 62 0.16 9.29 -2.97
CA VAL A 62 0.87 8.09 -2.55
C VAL A 62 0.09 6.81 -2.84
N LEU A 63 0.83 5.72 -3.00
CA LEU A 63 0.34 4.34 -3.04
C LEU A 63 1.02 3.55 -1.92
N PHE A 64 0.28 2.67 -1.25
CA PHE A 64 0.86 1.78 -0.24
C PHE A 64 0.12 0.45 -0.19
N PHE A 65 0.71 -0.50 0.53
CA PHE A 65 0.19 -1.86 0.64
C PHE A 65 -0.16 -2.20 2.09
N LEU A 66 -1.24 -2.93 2.28
CA LEU A 66 -1.71 -3.42 3.57
C LEU A 66 -1.82 -4.94 3.54
N HIS A 67 -1.45 -5.61 4.63
CA HIS A 67 -1.92 -6.96 4.93
C HIS A 67 -3.35 -6.89 5.45
N ASP A 68 -4.21 -7.79 4.99
CA ASP A 68 -5.51 -8.05 5.62
C ASP A 68 -5.40 -9.29 6.50
N ASN A 69 -5.63 -9.13 7.80
CA ASN A 69 -5.67 -10.22 8.76
C ASN A 69 -6.94 -10.11 9.59
N ASN A 70 -7.96 -10.91 9.26
CA ASN A 70 -9.20 -11.03 10.01
C ASN A 70 -9.84 -9.67 10.36
N ASN A 71 -10.16 -8.88 9.33
CA ASN A 71 -10.72 -7.51 9.44
C ASN A 71 -9.76 -6.43 9.96
N LYS A 72 -8.49 -6.76 10.22
CA LYS A 72 -7.49 -5.79 10.66
C LYS A 72 -6.42 -5.59 9.61
N TYR A 73 -6.20 -4.33 9.24
CA TYR A 73 -5.16 -3.96 8.30
C TYR A 73 -3.86 -3.58 9.00
N THR A 74 -2.74 -4.01 8.45
CA THR A 74 -1.39 -3.54 8.86
C THR A 74 -0.59 -3.14 7.64
N PHE A 75 0.21 -2.08 7.76
CA PHE A 75 1.12 -1.66 6.71
C PHE A 75 2.10 -2.78 6.37
N PHE A 76 2.18 -3.09 5.09
CA PHE A 76 3.23 -3.93 4.56
C PHE A 76 4.57 -3.19 4.65
N THR A 77 5.53 -3.80 5.33
CA THR A 77 6.89 -3.27 5.47
C THR A 77 7.87 -4.25 4.84
N PRO A 78 8.32 -4.02 3.59
CA PRO A 78 9.30 -4.87 2.96
C PRO A 78 10.69 -4.66 3.57
N ASP A 79 11.44 -5.76 3.73
CA ASP A 79 12.81 -5.71 4.25
C ASP A 79 13.69 -4.81 3.38
N ASN A 80 14.33 -3.83 4.03
CA ASN A 80 15.24 -2.86 3.40
C ASN A 80 14.64 -2.06 2.22
N LYS A 81 13.32 -1.90 2.16
CA LYS A 81 12.62 -1.13 1.12
C LYS A 81 11.58 -0.20 1.73
N THR A 82 11.15 0.76 0.91
CA THR A 82 10.07 1.70 1.24
C THR A 82 8.72 1.04 0.94
N GLY A 83 7.80 1.01 1.91
CA GLY A 83 6.46 0.39 1.79
C GLY A 83 5.38 1.34 1.23
N VAL A 84 5.73 2.61 1.05
CA VAL A 84 4.85 3.65 0.50
C VAL A 84 5.53 4.30 -0.69
N VAL A 85 4.87 4.33 -1.84
CA VAL A 85 5.41 4.88 -3.08
C VAL A 85 4.77 6.24 -3.34
N SER A 86 5.57 7.25 -3.67
CA SER A 86 5.03 8.52 -4.14
C SER A 86 4.58 8.38 -5.59
N LEU A 87 3.41 8.93 -5.92
CA LEU A 87 2.92 8.95 -7.30
C LEU A 87 3.68 10.00 -8.16
N VAL A 88 4.40 10.92 -7.53
CA VAL A 88 5.26 11.88 -8.23
C VAL A 88 6.41 11.13 -8.89
N LYS A 89 6.45 11.15 -10.22
CA LYS A 89 7.43 10.45 -11.07
C LYS A 89 7.36 8.91 -11.00
N LEU A 90 6.22 8.35 -10.59
CA LEU A 90 6.00 6.91 -10.69
C LEU A 90 5.84 6.50 -12.15
N LEU A 91 6.59 5.49 -12.58
CA LEU A 91 6.46 4.90 -13.92
C LEU A 91 5.90 3.48 -13.78
N VAL A 92 4.83 3.20 -14.51
CA VAL A 92 4.22 1.87 -14.58
C VAL A 92 4.54 1.25 -15.93
N ARG A 93 4.81 -0.05 -15.95
CA ARG A 93 5.13 -0.82 -17.14
C ARG A 93 4.46 -2.18 -17.04
N GLU A 94 4.06 -2.71 -18.19
CA GLU A 94 3.59 -4.09 -18.30
C GLU A 94 4.79 -5.04 -18.22
N LYS A 95 4.58 -6.19 -17.57
CA LYS A 95 5.58 -7.25 -17.49
C LYS A 95 5.43 -8.16 -18.71
N ALA A 96 6.43 -8.18 -19.58
CA ALA A 96 6.48 -9.14 -20.69
C ALA A 96 6.53 -10.60 -20.19
N GLY A 97 5.88 -11.51 -20.92
CA GLY A 97 5.90 -12.95 -20.62
C GLY A 97 4.98 -13.39 -19.48
N ALA A 98 3.99 -12.60 -19.09
CA ALA A 98 2.98 -12.98 -18.10
C ALA A 98 1.80 -13.80 -18.66
N GLU A 99 1.61 -13.79 -19.99
CA GLU A 99 0.47 -14.47 -20.67
C GLU A 99 0.73 -15.94 -21.04
N GLY A 100 1.76 -16.58 -20.49
CA GLY A 100 2.15 -17.94 -20.84
C GLY A 100 2.21 -18.87 -19.64
N ARG A 101 1.05 -19.22 -19.05
CA ARG A 101 0.90 -20.43 -18.25
C ARG A 101 -0.56 -20.83 -18.08
#